data_AF-A0A7X7X9C7-F1
#
_entry.id   AF-A0A7X7X9C7-F1
#
_cell.length_a   1.000
_cell.length_b   1.000
_cell.length_c   1.000
_cell.angle_alpha   90.00
_cell.angle_beta   90.00
_cell.angle_gamma   90.00
#
_symmetry.space_group_name_H-M   'P 1'
#
loop_
_entity.id
_entity.type
_entity.pdbx_description
1 polymer ?
#
loop_
_entity_poly.entity_id
_entity_poly.type
_entity_poly.pdbx_seq_one_letter_code
_entity_poly.pdbx_strand_id
1 'polypeptide(L)'
;MEFRDLVMVLSDFGLWEKVAGCYEGENYLGDEFLEEHIRKYSTSDKLIIRAVVGIYHGRRLVSFYELYRFLDGENTEKLIKWWRQDFTIGK
;
A
#
# COMPACT_ATOMS: atom_id res chain seq x y z
N MET A 1 12.09 -5.81 -2.52
CA MET A 1 11.42 -4.51 -2.64
C MET A 1 12.25 -3.58 -1.77
N GLU A 2 12.87 -2.58 -2.36
CA GLU A 2 13.61 -1.54 -1.65
C GLU A 2 12.64 -0.50 -1.06
N PHE A 3 13.08 0.32 -0.11
CA PHE A 3 12.22 1.37 0.46
C PHE A 3 11.68 2.33 -0.63
N ARG A 4 12.50 2.65 -1.64
CA ARG A 4 12.09 3.45 -2.79
C ARG A 4 10.92 2.82 -3.56
N ASP A 5 10.89 1.50 -3.68
CA ASP A 5 9.81 0.79 -4.37
C ASP A 5 8.49 0.94 -3.61
N LEU A 6 8.53 0.81 -2.27
CA LEU A 6 7.38 1.05 -1.40
C LEU A 6 6.82 2.46 -1.60
N VAL A 7 7.70 3.47 -1.57
CA VAL A 7 7.33 4.88 -1.77
C VAL A 7 6.69 5.07 -3.15
N MET A 8 7.29 4.51 -4.21
CA MET A 8 6.78 4.63 -5.57
C MET A 8 5.40 3.99 -5.74
N VAL A 9 5.24 2.74 -5.30
CA VAL A 9 3.96 2.04 -5.39
C VAL A 9 2.89 2.82 -4.64
N LEU A 10 3.11 3.20 -3.39
CA LEU A 10 2.12 3.95 -2.61
C LEU A 10 1.84 5.34 -3.20
N SER A 11 2.83 5.99 -3.80
CA SER A 11 2.65 7.29 -4.48
C SER A 11 1.78 7.17 -5.72
N ASP A 12 1.93 6.10 -6.51
CA ASP A 12 1.06 5.82 -7.66
C ASP A 12 -0.41 5.60 -7.25
N PHE A 13 -0.63 5.08 -6.04
CA PHE A 13 -1.96 5.02 -5.43
C PHE A 13 -2.41 6.34 -4.78
N GLY A 14 -1.54 7.35 -4.64
CA GLY A 14 -1.85 8.59 -3.92
C GLY A 14 -1.92 8.39 -2.40
N LEU A 15 -1.23 7.37 -1.88
CA LEU A 15 -1.30 6.92 -0.50
C LEU A 15 0.00 7.14 0.28
N TRP A 16 1.12 7.49 -0.38
CA TRP A 16 2.39 7.70 0.32
C TRP A 16 2.27 8.77 1.42
N GLU A 17 1.73 9.95 1.08
CA GLU A 17 1.52 11.04 2.05
C GLU A 17 0.63 10.63 3.24
N LYS A 18 -0.23 9.62 3.06
CA LYS A 18 -1.11 9.11 4.11
C LYS A 18 -0.40 8.21 5.12
N VAL A 19 0.80 7.71 4.79
CA VAL A 19 1.57 6.77 5.62
C VAL A 19 3.01 7.20 5.86
N ALA A 20 3.50 8.26 5.21
CA ALA A 20 4.86 8.75 5.38
C ALA A 20 5.20 9.04 6.85
N GLY A 21 4.23 9.52 7.64
CA GLY A 21 4.37 9.73 9.08
C GLY A 21 4.54 8.45 9.92
N CYS A 22 4.42 7.27 9.32
CA CYS A 22 4.72 5.97 9.95
C CYS A 22 6.20 5.56 9.78
N TYR A 23 7.02 6.43 9.18
CA TYR A 23 8.43 6.19 8.89
C TYR A 23 9.31 7.34 9.37
N GLU A 24 10.43 7.00 10.00
CA GLU A 24 11.54 7.91 10.31
C GLU A 24 12.72 7.59 9.40
N GLY A 25 12.75 8.20 8.22
CA GLY A 25 13.59 7.72 7.12
C GLY A 25 13.07 6.38 6.61
N GLU A 26 13.89 5.33 6.62
CA GLU A 26 13.46 3.97 6.26
C GLU A 26 12.98 3.15 7.47
N ASN A 27 13.09 3.71 8.69
CA ASN A 27 12.70 3.02 9.91
C ASN A 27 11.18 3.04 10.08
N TYR A 28 10.55 1.87 10.06
CA TYR A 28 9.12 1.73 10.27
C TYR A 28 8.75 1.73 11.74
N LEU A 29 7.76 2.55 12.11
CA LEU A 29 7.31 2.73 13.51
C LEU A 29 6.43 1.58 14.03
N GLY A 30 6.04 0.64 13.17
CA GLY A 30 5.34 -0.59 13.54
C GLY A 30 3.86 -0.63 13.17
N ASP A 31 3.29 -1.84 13.20
CA ASP A 31 1.93 -2.12 12.70
C ASP A 31 0.83 -1.48 13.54
N GLU A 32 0.99 -1.42 14.86
CA GLU A 32 0.03 -0.76 15.73
C GLU A 32 -0.08 0.74 15.42
N PHE A 33 1.06 1.40 15.21
CA PHE A 33 1.10 2.81 14.83
C PHE A 33 0.49 3.02 13.45
N LEU A 34 0.83 2.17 12.47
CA LEU A 34 0.24 2.25 11.14
C LEU A 34 -1.29 2.16 11.21
N GLU A 35 -1.83 1.15 11.89
CA GLU A 35 -3.27 0.91 11.98
C GLU A 35 -4.01 2.09 12.63
N GLU A 36 -3.43 2.70 13.67
CA GLU A 36 -3.95 3.93 14.26
C GLU A 36 -3.89 5.10 13.26
N HIS A 37 -2.76 5.29 12.60
CA HIS A 37 -2.52 6.39 11.67
C HIS A 37 -3.48 6.37 10.47
N ILE A 38 -3.79 5.18 9.95
CA ILE A 38 -4.64 5.00 8.78
C ILE A 38 -6.11 4.82 9.11
N ARG A 39 -6.48 4.75 10.39
CA ARG A 39 -7.85 4.47 10.86
C ARG A 39 -8.90 5.40 10.25
N LYS A 40 -8.54 6.65 9.94
CA LYS A 40 -9.43 7.66 9.36
C LYS A 40 -9.71 7.51 7.85
N TYR A 41 -8.93 6.69 7.13
CA TYR A 41 -9.07 6.55 5.68
C TYR A 41 -10.13 5.53 5.27
N SER A 42 -10.45 5.50 3.98
CA SER A 42 -11.41 4.55 3.41
C SER A 42 -10.94 3.10 3.60
N THR A 43 -11.88 2.15 3.56
CA THR A 43 -11.53 0.72 3.61
C THR A 43 -10.64 0.32 2.44
N SER A 44 -10.91 0.88 1.25
CA SER A 44 -10.12 0.69 0.03
C SER A 44 -8.66 1.12 0.21
N ASP A 45 -8.42 2.34 0.71
CA ASP A 45 -7.07 2.86 0.97
C ASP A 45 -6.33 2.01 2.00
N LYS A 46 -7.00 1.70 3.12
CA LYS A 46 -6.41 0.87 4.18
C LYS A 46 -5.98 -0.48 3.63
N LEU A 47 -6.75 -1.05 2.72
CA LEU A 47 -6.45 -2.35 2.15
C LEU A 47 -5.18 -2.31 1.29
N ILE A 48 -5.06 -1.33 0.38
CA ILE A 48 -3.84 -1.16 -0.42
C ILE A 48 -2.63 -0.88 0.49
N ILE A 49 -2.78 0.01 1.47
CA ILE A 49 -1.71 0.33 2.42
C ILE A 49 -1.23 -0.95 3.13
N ARG A 50 -2.15 -1.72 3.72
CA ARG A 50 -1.82 -2.97 4.40
C ARG A 50 -1.17 -3.98 3.47
N ALA A 51 -1.63 -4.08 2.23
CA ALA A 51 -1.05 -4.99 1.24
C ALA A 51 0.39 -4.60 0.90
N VAL A 52 0.63 -3.35 0.50
CA VAL A 52 1.94 -2.91 0.03
C VAL A 52 2.94 -2.82 1.17
N VAL A 53 2.55 -2.22 2.31
CA VAL A 53 3.40 -2.15 3.51
C VAL A 53 3.70 -3.54 4.03
N GLY A 54 2.70 -4.43 4.03
CA GLY A 54 2.87 -5.81 4.48
C GLY A 54 3.82 -6.62 3.59
N ILE A 55 3.71 -6.48 2.27
CA ILE A 55 4.65 -7.10 1.31
C ILE A 55 6.07 -6.58 1.55
N TYR A 56 6.25 -5.26 1.69
CA TYR A 56 7.57 -4.66 1.90
C TYR A 56 8.25 -5.20 3.18
N HIS A 57 7.52 -5.26 4.30
CA HIS A 57 8.07 -5.75 5.56
C HIS A 57 8.09 -7.28 5.70
N GLY A 58 7.61 -8.02 4.69
CA GLY A 58 7.46 -9.48 4.77
C GLY A 58 6.46 -9.94 5.82
N ARG A 59 5.48 -9.09 6.14
CA ARG A 59 4.51 -9.28 7.22
C ARG A 59 3.11 -9.10 6.64
N ARG A 60 2.34 -10.19 6.56
CA ARG A 60 0.93 -10.27 6.13
C ARG A 60 0.73 -10.48 4.62
N LEU A 61 -0.04 -11.53 4.31
CA LEU A 61 -0.61 -11.77 2.99
C LEU A 61 -2.00 -11.15 2.97
N VAL A 62 -2.28 -10.26 2.02
CA VAL A 62 -3.64 -9.79 1.75
C VAL A 62 -4.30 -10.77 0.81
N SER A 63 -5.51 -11.21 1.15
CA SER A 63 -6.23 -12.17 0.31
C SER A 63 -6.74 -11.48 -0.95
N PHE A 64 -6.73 -12.20 -2.08
CA PHE A 64 -7.34 -11.70 -3.32
C PHE A 64 -8.82 -11.34 -3.12
N TYR A 65 -9.50 -12.07 -2.23
CA TYR A 65 -10.88 -11.80 -1.85
C TYR A 65 -11.09 -10.39 -1.31
N GLU A 66 -10.23 -9.95 -0.40
CA GLU A 66 -10.33 -8.60 0.15
C GLU A 66 -10.07 -7.54 -0.91
N LEU A 67 -9.10 -7.77 -1.82
CA LEU A 67 -8.81 -6.85 -2.92
C LEU A 67 -10.02 -6.66 -3.83
N TYR A 68 -10.62 -7.73 -4.35
CA TYR A 68 -11.72 -7.54 -5.30
C TYR A 68 -13.03 -7.07 -4.64
N ARG A 69 -13.20 -7.29 -3.31
CA ARG A 69 -14.43 -6.92 -2.59
C ARG A 69 -14.45 -5.49 -2.07
N PHE A 70 -13.29 -4.93 -1.68
CA PHE A 70 -13.24 -3.69 -0.91
C PHE A 70 -12.54 -2.52 -1.61
N LEU A 71 -11.93 -2.74 -2.77
CA LEU A 71 -11.40 -1.64 -3.58
C LEU A 71 -12.54 -0.85 -4.23
N ASP A 72 -12.39 0.47 -4.23
CA ASP A 72 -13.20 1.37 -5.04
C ASP A 72 -12.73 1.37 -6.51
N GLY A 73 -13.48 2.06 -7.38
CA GLY A 73 -13.16 2.13 -8.81
C GLY A 73 -11.77 2.67 -9.10
N GLU A 74 -11.34 3.71 -8.37
CA GLU A 74 -10.03 4.34 -8.58
C GLU A 74 -8.89 3.39 -8.24
N ASN A 75 -8.91 2.77 -7.06
CA ASN A 75 -7.86 1.83 -6.67
C ASN A 75 -7.92 0.53 -7.47
N THR A 76 -9.09 0.14 -7.98
CA THR A 76 -9.24 -0.99 -8.91
C THR A 76 -8.53 -0.71 -10.24
N GLU A 77 -8.74 0.46 -10.84
CA GLU A 77 -8.08 0.83 -12.11
C GLU A 77 -6.56 0.88 -11.97
N LYS A 78 -6.06 1.45 -10.85
CA LYS A 78 -4.63 1.49 -10.56
C LYS A 78 -4.05 0.08 -10.38
N LEU A 79 -4.73 -0.79 -9.65
CA LEU A 79 -4.30 -2.19 -9.48
C LEU A 79 -4.25 -2.93 -10.82
N ILE A 80 -5.26 -2.76 -11.68
CA ILE A 80 -5.28 -3.36 -13.03
C ILE A 80 -4.12 -2.83 -13.88
N LYS A 81 -3.81 -1.53 -13.80
CA LYS A 81 -2.67 -0.93 -14.51
C LYS A 81 -1.36 -1.59 -14.07
N TRP A 82 -1.12 -1.72 -12.77
CA TRP A 82 0.05 -2.40 -12.22
C TRP A 82 0.14 -3.86 -12.66
N TRP A 83 -0.99 -4.58 -12.63
CA TRP A 83 -1.07 -5.96 -13.10
C TRP A 83 -0.71 -6.10 -14.58
N ARG A 84 -1.19 -5.20 -15.44
CA ARG A 84 -0.86 -5.19 -16.88
C ARG A 84 0.61 -4.92 -17.18
N GLN A 85 1.34 -4.36 -16.21
CA GLN A 85 2.76 -4.06 -16.30
C GLN A 85 3.62 -5.13 -15.61
N ASP A 86 3.06 -6.30 -15.26
CA ASP A 86 3.75 -7.36 -14.50
C ASP A 86 4.40 -6.83 -13.20
N PHE A 87 3.79 -5.80 -12.61
CA PHE A 87 4.32 -5.08 -11.46
C PHE A 87 5.76 -4.55 -11.64
N THR A 88 6.17 -4.25 -12.89
CA THR A 88 7.49 -3.66 -13.14
C THR A 88 7.54 -2.23 -12.65
N ILE A 89 8.40 -1.98 -11.68
CA ILE A 89 8.78 -0.63 -11.24
C ILE A 89 9.73 -0.10 -12.31
N GLY A 90 9.41 1.05 -12.91
CA GLY A 90 10.18 1.62 -14.03
C GLY A 90 11.69 1.59 -13.76
N LYS A 91 12.45 1.00 -14.69
CA LYS A 91 13.93 0.93 -14.64
C LYS A 91 14.57 2.31 -14.59
#